data_AF-A0A7V9M2R5-F1
#
_entry.id   AF-A0A7V9M2R5-F1
#
_cell.length_a   1.000
_cell.length_b   1.000
_cell.length_c   1.000
_cell.angle_alpha   90.00
_cell.angle_beta   90.00
_cell.angle_gamma   90.00
#
_symmetry.space_group_name_H-M   'P 1'
#
loop_
_entity.id
_entity.type
_entity.pdbx_description
1 polymer ?
#
loop_
_entity_poly.entity_id
_entity_poly.type
_entity_poly.pdbx_seq_one_letter_code
_entity_poly.pdbx_strand_id
1 'polypeptide(L)'
;MNNNVYDKLPTDTPPHILKKQVETIQSLSYSERLRIACGLSDFCYQQTMNMLRKKLGTTDEKLLKIAFVETVYKNDFSKEELYRIKLFFNKKD
;
A
#
# COMPACT_ATOMS: atom_id res chain seq x y z
N MET A 1 -21.43 4.81 22.83
CA MET A 1 -20.92 3.58 22.18
C MET A 1 -19.52 3.88 21.66
N ASN A 2 -18.51 3.13 22.11
CA ASN A 2 -17.13 3.29 21.66
C ASN A 2 -17.05 2.65 20.26
N ASN A 3 -17.03 3.45 19.20
CA ASN A 3 -16.87 2.94 17.84
C ASN A 3 -15.42 2.55 17.63
N ASN A 4 -15.06 1.33 18.01
CA ASN A 4 -13.73 0.80 17.74
C ASN A 4 -13.59 0.60 16.23
N VAL A 5 -12.73 1.41 15.60
CA VAL A 5 -12.46 1.36 14.15
C VAL A 5 -11.96 -0.01 13.67
N TYR A 6 -11.47 -0.86 14.58
CA TYR A 6 -11.01 -2.22 14.27
C TYR A 6 -12.15 -3.23 14.06
N ASP A 7 -13.36 -2.96 14.57
CA ASP A 7 -14.51 -3.88 14.47
C ASP A 7 -15.06 -3.99 13.03
N LYS A 8 -14.65 -3.08 12.14
CA LYS A 8 -15.11 -2.99 10.75
C LYS A 8 -14.03 -3.36 9.74
N LEU A 9 -12.87 -3.87 10.19
CA LEU A 9 -11.80 -4.26 9.27
C LEU A 9 -12.25 -5.49 8.45
N PRO A 10 -12.37 -5.39 7.12
CA PRO A 10 -12.57 -6.57 6.29
C PRO A 10 -11.30 -7.44 6.39
N THR A 11 -11.43 -8.63 6.98
CA THR A 11 -10.29 -9.53 7.15
C THR A 11 -10.74 -10.98 7.19
N ASP A 12 -9.98 -11.85 6.51
CA ASP A 12 -10.11 -13.30 6.62
C ASP A 12 -9.40 -13.85 7.88
N THR A 13 -8.81 -12.96 8.68
CA THR A 13 -8.11 -13.33 9.92
C THR A 13 -9.11 -13.77 10.98
N PRO A 14 -8.93 -14.96 11.60
CA PRO A 14 -9.80 -15.42 12.67
C PRO A 14 -9.96 -14.38 13.79
N PRO A 15 -11.18 -14.17 14.35
CA PRO A 15 -11.47 -13.05 15.26
C PRO A 15 -10.56 -12.98 16.50
N HIS A 16 -10.18 -14.13 17.07
CA HIS A 16 -9.31 -14.18 18.25
C HIS A 16 -7.87 -13.76 17.94
N ILE A 17 -7.37 -14.05 16.73
CA ILE A 17 -6.06 -13.61 16.27
C ILE A 17 -6.09 -12.10 16.02
N LEU A 18 -7.12 -11.62 15.31
CA LEU A 18 -7.30 -10.20 15.05
C LEU A 18 -7.35 -9.41 16.36
N LYS A 19 -8.15 -9.87 17.33
CA LYS A 19 -8.23 -9.26 18.65
C LYS A 19 -6.86 -9.16 19.32
N LYS A 20 -6.10 -10.26 19.35
CA LYS A 20 -4.76 -10.28 19.95
C LYS A 20 -3.78 -9.36 19.22
N GLN A 21 -3.84 -9.28 17.90
CA GLN A 21 -3.02 -8.36 17.10
C GLN A 21 -3.36 -6.90 17.42
N VAL A 22 -4.66 -6.56 17.48
CA VAL A 22 -5.13 -5.22 17.83
C VAL A 22 -4.68 -4.85 19.25
N GLU A 23 -4.87 -5.72 20.23
CA GLU A 23 -4.42 -5.49 21.61
C GLU A 23 -2.90 -5.27 21.68
N THR A 24 -2.13 -6.08 20.95
CA THR A 24 -0.66 -5.93 20.87
C THR A 24 -0.26 -4.61 20.24
N ILE A 25 -0.93 -4.18 19.16
CA ILE A 25 -0.62 -2.90 18.50
C ILE A 25 -1.03 -1.72 19.38
N GLN A 26 -2.17 -1.81 20.07
CA GLN A 26 -2.68 -0.75 20.94
C GLN A 26 -1.82 -0.52 22.19
N SER A 27 -1.11 -1.55 22.68
CA SER A 27 -0.20 -1.40 23.82
C SER A 27 1.12 -0.70 23.46
N LEU A 28 1.41 -0.52 22.16
CA LEU A 28 2.61 0.17 21.69
C LEU A 28 2.45 1.69 21.69
N SER A 29 3.58 2.38 21.81
CA SER A 29 3.64 3.83 21.64
C SER A 29 3.20 4.25 20.23
N TYR A 30 2.84 5.52 20.07
CA TYR A 30 2.46 6.05 18.76
C TYR A 30 3.60 5.92 17.72
N SER A 31 4.85 6.14 18.12
CA SER A 31 6.01 6.03 17.23
C SER A 31 6.27 4.60 16.76
N GLU A 32 6.05 3.61 17.63
CA GLU A 32 6.13 2.19 17.27
C GLU A 32 5.02 1.78 16.31
N ARG A 33 3.78 2.23 16.56
CA ARG A 33 2.66 1.99 15.64
C ARG A 33 2.92 2.59 14.26
N LEU A 34 3.46 3.81 14.20
CA LEU A 34 3.85 4.44 12.95
C LEU A 34 4.94 3.64 12.23
N ARG A 35 5.95 3.17 12.97
CA ARG A 35 7.01 2.32 12.40
C ARG A 35 6.47 1.04 11.78
N ILE A 36 5.52 0.37 12.45
CA ILE A 36 4.86 -0.82 11.91
C ILE A 36 4.10 -0.48 10.63
N ALA A 37 3.32 0.60 10.63
CA ALA A 37 2.57 1.03 9.44
C ALA A 37 3.49 1.34 8.25
N CYS A 38 4.58 2.06 8.48
CA CYS A 38 5.59 2.34 7.44
C CYS A 38 6.25 1.05 6.93
N GLY A 39 6.65 0.15 7.83
CA GLY A 39 7.27 -1.12 7.46
C GLY A 39 6.36 -2.02 6.62
N LEU A 40 5.06 -2.07 6.95
CA LEU A 40 4.07 -2.80 6.16
C LEU A 40 3.86 -2.15 4.77
N SER A 41 3.80 -0.82 4.71
CA SER A 41 3.70 -0.09 3.44
C SER A 41 4.91 -0.38 2.54
N ASP A 42 6.12 -0.33 3.08
CA ASP A 42 7.35 -0.63 2.35
C ASP A 42 7.38 -2.08 1.87
N PHE A 43 6.97 -3.03 2.72
CA PHE A 43 6.86 -4.43 2.33
C PHE A 43 5.91 -4.61 1.14
N CYS A 44 4.71 -4.05 1.22
CA CYS A 44 3.73 -4.08 0.13
C CYS A 44 4.29 -3.48 -1.15
N TYR A 45 4.92 -2.29 -1.07
CA TYR A 45 5.58 -1.64 -2.20
C TYR A 45 6.63 -2.55 -2.85
N GLN A 46 7.55 -3.13 -2.07
CA GLN A 46 8.59 -4.01 -2.60
C GLN A 46 8.02 -5.26 -3.26
N GLN A 47 7.00 -5.89 -2.66
CA GLN A 47 6.33 -7.04 -3.27
C GLN A 47 5.67 -6.68 -4.60
N THR A 48 4.93 -5.57 -4.67
CA THR A 48 4.32 -5.11 -5.92
C THR A 48 5.37 -4.78 -6.97
N MET A 49 6.45 -4.08 -6.61
CA MET A 49 7.54 -3.77 -7.54
C MET A 49 8.23 -5.02 -8.06
N ASN A 50 8.47 -6.02 -7.21
CA ASN A 50 9.05 -7.30 -7.63
C ASN A 50 8.13 -8.08 -8.57
N MET A 51 6.83 -8.10 -8.28
CA MET A 51 5.83 -8.66 -9.19
C MET A 51 5.85 -7.94 -10.55
N LEU A 52 5.88 -6.60 -10.56
CA LEU A 52 5.89 -5.80 -11.79
C LEU A 52 7.16 -6.00 -12.61
N ARG A 53 8.34 -6.07 -11.97
CA ARG A 53 9.60 -6.41 -12.64
C ARG A 53 9.52 -7.74 -13.36
N LYS A 54 9.00 -8.77 -12.69
CA LYS A 54 8.79 -10.10 -13.29
C LYS A 54 7.79 -10.06 -14.44
N LYS A 55 6.67 -9.34 -14.27
CA LYS A 55 5.59 -9.26 -15.26
C LYS A 55 5.99 -8.48 -16.53
N LEU A 56 6.70 -7.37 -16.36
CA LEU A 56 7.05 -6.46 -17.46
C LEU A 56 8.41 -6.77 -18.09
N GLY A 57 9.24 -7.59 -17.44
CA GLY A 57 10.58 -7.93 -17.93
C GLY A 57 11.52 -6.73 -17.99
N THR A 58 11.30 -5.71 -17.16
CA THR A 58 12.10 -4.48 -17.15
C THR A 58 12.55 -4.10 -15.75
N THR A 59 13.71 -3.45 -15.67
CA THR A 59 14.24 -2.80 -14.48
C THR A 59 14.13 -1.28 -14.56
N ASP A 60 13.55 -0.74 -15.65
CA ASP A 60 13.31 0.70 -15.81
C ASP A 60 12.40 1.21 -14.70
N GLU A 61 12.99 1.97 -13.78
CA GLU A 61 12.33 2.46 -12.58
C GLU A 61 11.11 3.33 -12.89
N LYS A 62 11.16 4.09 -13.98
CA LYS A 62 10.08 5.00 -14.37
C LYS A 62 8.88 4.23 -14.90
N LEU A 63 9.12 3.23 -15.76
CA LEU A 63 8.06 2.33 -16.24
C LEU A 63 7.43 1.56 -15.07
N LEU A 64 8.26 1.08 -14.13
CA LEU A 64 7.78 0.37 -12.95
C LEU A 64 6.94 1.26 -12.02
N LYS A 65 7.35 2.51 -11.79
CA LYS A 65 6.57 3.47 -10.98
C LYS A 65 5.22 3.79 -11.59
N ILE A 66 5.15 3.99 -12.90
CA ILE A 66 3.88 4.17 -13.62
C ILE A 66 2.99 2.93 -13.45
N ALA A 67 3.53 1.74 -13.70
CA ALA A 67 2.79 0.49 -13.60
C ALA A 67 2.33 0.19 -12.15
N PHE A 68 3.12 0.60 -11.15
CA PHE A 68 2.73 0.53 -9.75
C PHE A 68 1.50 1.39 -9.48
N VAL A 69 1.52 2.66 -9.89
CA VAL A 69 0.37 3.56 -9.70
C VAL A 69 -0.87 3.01 -10.39
N GLU A 70 -0.75 2.55 -11.62
CA GLU A 70 -1.87 1.95 -12.36
C GLU A 70 -2.38 0.65 -11.72
N THR A 71 -1.54 -0.08 -10.99
CA THR A 71 -1.91 -1.33 -10.33
C THR A 71 -2.61 -1.07 -9.00
N VAL A 72 -2.08 -0.16 -8.19
CA VAL A 72 -2.57 0.11 -6.83
C VAL A 72 -3.76 1.06 -6.85
N TYR A 73 -3.74 2.10 -7.69
CA TYR A 73 -4.71 3.19 -7.67
C TYR A 73 -5.65 3.21 -8.87
N LYS A 74 -5.75 2.09 -9.61
CA LYS A 74 -6.58 2.01 -10.83
C LYS A 74 -8.01 2.49 -10.64
N ASN A 75 -8.58 2.16 -9.50
CA ASN A 75 -9.99 2.43 -9.17
C ASN A 75 -10.15 3.74 -8.39
N ASP A 76 -9.05 4.33 -7.93
CA ASP A 76 -9.05 5.55 -7.13
C ASP A 76 -8.88 6.81 -8.00
N PHE A 77 -8.37 6.67 -9.22
CA PHE A 77 -8.12 7.77 -10.15
C PHE A 77 -8.91 7.64 -11.46
N SER A 78 -9.33 8.79 -11.99
CA SER A 78 -9.86 8.88 -13.35
C SER A 78 -8.78 8.57 -14.40
N LYS A 79 -9.20 8.29 -15.64
CA LYS A 79 -8.25 8.08 -16.75
C LYS A 79 -7.40 9.33 -17.00
N GLU A 80 -8.01 10.51 -16.90
CA GLU A 80 -7.33 11.80 -17.03
C GLU A 80 -6.30 12.01 -15.92
N GLU A 81 -6.60 11.62 -14.68
CA GLU A 81 -5.69 11.71 -13.55
C GLU A 81 -4.49 10.78 -13.71
N LEU A 82 -4.73 9.51 -14.07
CA LEU A 82 -3.66 8.56 -14.38
C LEU A 82 -2.78 9.05 -15.54
N TYR A 83 -3.38 9.67 -16.57
CA TYR A 83 -2.63 10.27 -17.66
C TYR A 83 -1.72 11.43 -17.19
N ARG A 84 -2.23 12.32 -16.34
CA ARG A 84 -1.41 13.40 -15.76
C ARG A 84 -0.24 12.86 -14.94
N ILE A 85 -0.45 11.79 -14.17
CA ILE A 85 0.60 11.13 -13.40
C ILE A 85 1.68 10.54 -14.32
N LYS A 86 1.27 9.89 -15.42
CA LYS A 86 2.22 9.41 -16.44
C LYS A 86 3.05 10.55 -17.03
N LEU A 87 2.43 11.69 -17.34
CA LEU A 87 3.14 12.86 -17.85
C LEU A 87 4.14 13.41 -16.83
N PHE A 88 3.80 13.41 -15.54
CA PHE A 88 4.72 13.83 -14.47
C PHE A 88 5.99 12.99 -14.45
N PHE A 89 5.86 11.66 -14.46
CA PHE A 89 7.01 10.77 -14.55
C PHE A 89 7.79 10.90 -15.86
N ASN A 90 7.15 11.44 -16.91
CA ASN A 90 7.75 11.62 -18.24
C ASN A 90 8.52 12.91 -18.43
N LYS A 91 8.39 13.90 -17.55
CA LYS A 91 9.20 15.12 -17.63
C LYS A 91 10.67 14.76 -17.40
N LYS A 92 11.53 15.14 -18.36
CA LYS A 92 12.97 15.15 -18.18
C LYS A 92 13.32 16.35 -17.31
N ASP A 93 14.09 16.12 -16.25
CA ASP A 93 14.95 17.16 -15.68
C ASP A 93 16.10 17.46 -16.66
#